data_AF-A0A7S0LQE0-F1
#
_entry.id   AF-A0A7S0LQE0-F1
#
_cell.length_a   1.000
_cell.length_b   1.000
_cell.length_c   1.000
_cell.angle_alpha   90.00
_cell.angle_beta   90.00
_cell.angle_gamma   90.00
#
_symmetry.space_group_name_H-M   'P 1'
#
loop_
_entity.id
_entity.type
_entity.pdbx_description
1 polymer ?
#
loop_
_entity_poly.entity_id
_entity_poly.type
_entity_poly.pdbx_seq_one_letter_code
_entity_poly.pdbx_strand_id
1 'polypeptide(L)'
;TASANLYVSDPTQQKFMWETFKQEHRKNYETMDEETQRFGFFLENLKVADLRNQGERKVGGTAVHGITKFSDLSQAEFESRYLTADVSMKPARSEIGSESIKPQVAQTGSVDWSGVLTTPVKDQGYCGSCWAFSATEQIESDSMRTLGTDYILSPEQITQCDTKAFGCGGGWT
;
A
#
# COMPACT_ATOMS: atom_id res chain seq x y z
N THR A 1 -6.58 22.90 -8.47
CA THR A 1 -7.45 23.71 -7.58
C THR A 1 -6.95 23.50 -6.16
N ALA A 2 -6.80 24.57 -5.36
CA ALA A 2 -6.39 24.41 -3.96
C ALA A 2 -7.44 23.57 -3.24
N SER A 3 -7.13 22.30 -2.95
CA SER A 3 -8.06 21.42 -2.25
C SER A 3 -8.33 22.03 -0.88
N ALA A 4 -9.61 22.19 -0.55
CA ALA A 4 -10.03 22.58 0.78
C ALA A 4 -9.41 21.63 1.81
N ASN A 5 -9.19 22.13 3.03
CA ASN A 5 -8.75 21.30 4.15
C ASN A 5 -9.75 20.15 4.35
N LEU A 6 -9.25 18.95 4.55
CA LEU A 6 -10.03 17.76 4.82
C LEU A 6 -10.63 17.80 6.23
N TYR A 7 -9.85 18.24 7.22
CA TYR A 7 -10.35 18.38 8.58
C TYR A 7 -11.20 19.64 8.71
N VAL A 8 -12.40 19.47 9.27
CA VAL A 8 -13.34 20.53 9.60
C VAL A 8 -13.68 20.50 11.08
N SER A 9 -13.84 21.66 11.72
CA SER A 9 -14.16 21.74 13.15
C SER A 9 -15.63 21.55 13.47
N ASP A 10 -16.52 21.67 12.47
CA ASP A 10 -17.96 21.52 12.64
C ASP A 10 -18.35 20.05 12.89
N PRO A 11 -18.98 19.72 14.03
CA PRO A 11 -19.33 18.33 14.36
C PRO A 11 -20.30 17.68 13.37
N THR A 12 -21.19 18.46 12.75
CA THR A 12 -22.16 17.94 11.77
C THR A 12 -21.45 17.46 10.51
N GLN A 13 -20.50 18.26 10.01
CA GLN A 13 -19.68 17.89 8.86
C GLN A 13 -18.74 16.71 9.19
N GLN A 14 -18.12 16.69 10.37
CA GLN A 14 -17.29 15.56 10.80
C GLN A 14 -18.09 14.25 10.79
N LYS A 15 -19.31 14.27 11.32
CA LYS A 15 -20.20 13.11 11.31
C LYS A 15 -20.60 12.70 9.90
N PHE A 16 -20.93 13.67 9.03
CA PHE A 16 -21.23 13.39 7.63
C PHE A 16 -20.06 12.70 6.92
N MET A 17 -18.84 13.24 7.06
CA MET A 17 -17.63 12.65 6.48
C MET A 17 -17.36 11.25 7.02
N TRP A 18 -17.60 11.00 8.30
CA TRP A 18 -17.46 9.68 8.92
C TRP A 18 -18.42 8.65 8.33
N GLU A 19 -19.71 9.01 8.18
CA GLU A 19 -20.69 8.12 7.58
C GLU A 19 -20.37 7.83 6.10
N THR A 20 -19.93 8.84 5.34
CA THR A 20 -19.44 8.66 3.97
C THR A 20 -18.24 7.72 3.92
N PHE A 21 -17.24 7.94 4.78
CA PHE A 21 -16.06 7.08 4.87
C PHE A 21 -16.42 5.62 5.16
N LYS A 22 -17.31 5.38 6.14
CA LYS A 22 -17.77 4.02 6.45
C LYS A 22 -18.45 3.36 5.26
N GLN A 23 -19.30 4.11 4.53
CA GLN A 23 -19.98 3.60 3.35
C GLN A 23 -19.01 3.28 2.21
N GLU A 24 -18.14 4.23 1.84
CA GLU A 24 -17.19 4.08 0.72
C GLU A 24 -16.19 2.95 0.95
N HIS A 25 -15.71 2.79 2.18
CA HIS A 25 -14.74 1.76 2.54
C HIS A 25 -15.35 0.53 3.21
N ARG A 26 -16.69 0.40 3.20
CA ARG A 26 -17.44 -0.74 3.74
C ARG A 26 -17.02 -1.10 5.18
N LYS A 27 -16.86 -0.08 6.02
CA LYS A 27 -16.47 -0.26 7.42
C LYS A 27 -17.67 -0.71 8.24
N ASN A 28 -17.43 -1.69 9.09
CA ASN A 28 -18.38 -2.19 10.07
C ASN A 28 -17.61 -2.45 11.36
N TYR A 29 -18.09 -1.90 12.47
CA TYR A 29 -17.46 -1.99 13.79
C TYR A 29 -18.36 -2.79 14.71
N GLU A 30 -17.77 -3.64 15.55
CA GLU A 30 -18.55 -4.59 16.37
C GLU A 30 -19.21 -3.91 17.57
N THR A 31 -18.58 -2.85 18.09
CA THR A 31 -19.02 -2.15 19.28
C THR A 31 -19.01 -0.64 19.08
N MET A 32 -19.84 0.07 19.86
CA MET A 32 -19.85 1.54 19.87
C MET A 32 -18.52 2.12 20.36
N ASP A 33 -17.83 1.41 21.27
CA ASP A 33 -16.52 1.84 21.78
C ASP A 33 -15.45 1.75 20.69
N GLU A 34 -15.44 0.66 19.91
CA GLU A 34 -14.58 0.54 18.72
C GLU A 34 -14.89 1.65 17.71
N GLU A 35 -16.17 1.85 17.37
CA GLU A 35 -16.55 2.89 16.42
C GLU A 35 -16.12 4.28 16.88
N THR A 36 -16.28 4.58 18.18
CA THR A 36 -15.86 5.85 18.77
C THR A 36 -14.34 6.05 18.66
N GLN A 37 -13.57 5.00 18.94
CA GLN A 37 -12.11 5.04 18.79
C GLN A 37 -11.70 5.26 17.33
N ARG A 38 -12.32 4.52 16.40
CA ARG A 38 -12.06 4.58 14.95
C ARG A 38 -12.39 5.96 14.38
N PHE A 39 -13.49 6.57 14.83
CA PHE A 39 -13.84 7.94 14.48
C PHE A 39 -12.81 8.95 15.00
N GLY A 40 -12.28 8.73 16.22
CA GLY A 40 -11.18 9.52 16.76
C GLY A 40 -9.93 9.50 15.87
N PHE A 41 -9.47 8.30 15.48
CA PHE A 41 -8.33 8.15 14.57
C PHE A 41 -8.60 8.73 13.18
N PHE A 42 -9.83 8.59 12.68
CA PHE A 42 -10.26 9.25 11.44
C PHE A 42 -10.02 10.75 11.47
N LEU A 43 -10.53 11.44 12.48
CA LEU A 43 -10.36 12.89 12.61
C LEU A 43 -8.89 13.30 12.80
N GLU A 44 -8.10 12.51 13.55
CA GLU A 44 -6.67 12.75 13.71
C GLU A 44 -5.93 12.63 12.38
N ASN A 45 -6.21 11.59 11.60
CA ASN A 45 -5.58 11.37 10.30
C ASN A 45 -5.96 12.44 9.26
N LEU A 46 -7.18 13.00 9.31
CA LEU A 46 -7.54 14.14 8.46
C LEU A 46 -6.66 15.37 8.75
N LYS A 47 -6.39 15.65 10.04
CA LYS A 47 -5.48 16.75 10.43
C LYS A 47 -4.07 16.50 9.91
N VAL A 48 -3.57 15.26 10.03
CA VAL A 48 -2.25 14.90 9.52
C VAL A 48 -2.18 15.05 8.01
N ALA A 49 -3.22 14.63 7.27
CA ALA A 49 -3.28 14.82 5.82
C ALA A 49 -3.25 16.30 5.43
N ASP A 50 -3.98 17.16 6.13
CA ASP A 50 -3.94 18.61 5.91
C ASP A 50 -2.58 19.23 6.17
N LEU A 51 -1.91 18.82 7.25
CA LEU A 51 -0.55 19.29 7.56
C LEU A 51 0.46 18.87 6.47
N ARG A 52 0.36 17.63 5.97
CA ARG A 52 1.20 17.17 4.85
C ARG A 52 0.91 17.95 3.57
N ASN A 53 -0.36 18.13 3.22
CA ASN A 53 -0.77 18.94 2.06
C ASN A 53 -0.29 20.39 2.15
N GLN A 54 -0.27 20.99 3.35
CA GLN A 54 0.31 22.31 3.57
C GLN A 54 1.84 22.30 3.37
N GLY A 55 2.53 21.26 3.85
CA GLY A 55 3.95 21.05 3.62
C GLY A 55 4.31 20.97 2.14
N GLU A 56 3.61 20.12 1.39
CA GLU A 56 3.76 19.97 -0.06
C GLU A 56 3.62 21.31 -0.79
N ARG A 57 2.55 22.07 -0.48
CA ARG A 57 2.34 23.40 -1.08
C ARG A 57 3.48 24.38 -0.81
N LYS A 58 4.08 24.34 0.39
CA LYS A 58 5.18 25.25 0.76
C LYS A 58 6.45 24.98 -0.05
N VAL A 59 6.68 23.73 -0.44
CA VAL A 59 7.86 23.33 -1.22
C VAL A 59 7.59 23.25 -2.72
N GLY A 60 6.38 23.61 -3.17
CA GLY A 60 5.97 23.48 -4.57
C GLY A 60 5.77 22.02 -5.01
N GLY A 61 5.57 21.11 -4.05
CA GLY A 61 5.25 19.71 -4.30
C GLY A 61 3.85 19.51 -4.87
N THR A 62 3.64 18.37 -5.52
CA THR A 62 2.39 18.02 -6.20
C THR A 62 1.63 16.89 -5.50
N ALA A 63 2.14 16.34 -4.41
CA ALA A 63 1.47 15.26 -3.71
C ALA A 63 0.21 15.77 -2.99
N VAL A 64 -0.83 14.94 -3.01
CA VAL A 64 -2.10 15.20 -2.32
C VAL A 64 -2.42 14.01 -1.43
N HIS A 65 -2.52 14.25 -0.14
CA HIS A 65 -2.95 13.29 0.87
C HIS A 65 -4.46 13.42 1.08
N GLY A 66 -5.20 12.35 0.77
CA GLY A 66 -6.65 12.26 0.89
C GLY A 66 -7.12 11.24 1.93
N ILE A 67 -8.44 11.06 2.01
CA ILE A 67 -9.05 9.95 2.74
C ILE A 67 -8.74 8.64 2.03
N THR A 68 -8.38 7.61 2.78
CA THR A 68 -8.09 6.26 2.26
C THR A 68 -8.72 5.21 3.17
N LYS A 69 -8.76 3.95 2.76
CA LYS A 69 -9.29 2.84 3.59
C LYS A 69 -8.57 2.66 4.94
N PHE A 70 -7.43 3.31 5.14
CA PHE A 70 -6.61 3.28 6.35
C PHE A 70 -6.84 4.49 7.27
N SER A 71 -7.69 5.44 6.88
CA SER A 71 -7.87 6.69 7.62
C SER A 71 -8.42 6.49 9.05
N ASP A 72 -9.01 5.33 9.38
CA ASP A 72 -9.51 4.99 10.73
C ASP A 72 -8.50 4.19 11.59
N LEU A 73 -7.25 4.04 11.15
CA LEU A 73 -6.21 3.34 11.88
C LEU A 73 -5.29 4.32 12.59
N SER A 74 -4.88 3.99 13.81
CA SER A 74 -3.72 4.63 14.42
C SER A 74 -2.43 4.25 13.67
N GLN A 75 -1.37 5.04 13.84
CA GLN A 75 -0.07 4.72 13.26
C GLN A 75 0.43 3.33 13.71
N ALA A 76 0.34 3.02 15.00
CA ALA A 76 0.79 1.73 15.53
C ALA A 76 -0.02 0.54 14.96
N GLU A 77 -1.33 0.70 14.78
CA GLU A 77 -2.16 -0.32 14.12
C GLU A 77 -1.81 -0.47 12.65
N PHE A 78 -1.53 0.63 11.94
CA PHE A 78 -1.08 0.57 10.56
C PHE A 78 0.26 -0.18 10.44
N GLU A 79 1.24 0.16 11.27
CA GLU A 79 2.56 -0.45 11.28
C GLU A 79 2.48 -1.95 11.57
N SER A 80 1.77 -2.35 12.62
CA SER A 80 1.62 -3.76 13.01
C SER A 80 0.88 -4.62 11.98
N ARG A 81 0.00 -4.03 11.16
CA ARG A 81 -0.77 -4.76 10.14
C ARG A 81 -0.12 -4.77 8.76
N TYR A 82 0.55 -3.68 8.37
CA TYR A 82 0.99 -3.46 7.00
C TYR A 82 2.51 -3.36 6.82
N LEU A 83 3.28 -3.11 7.89
CA LEU A 83 4.73 -2.99 7.86
C LEU A 83 5.41 -4.18 8.55
N THR A 84 5.00 -5.40 8.19
CA THR A 84 5.41 -6.65 8.86
C THR A 84 6.77 -7.21 8.43
N ALA A 85 7.43 -6.59 7.44
CA ALA A 85 8.73 -7.06 6.97
C ALA A 85 9.82 -6.79 8.02
N ASP A 86 10.40 -7.86 8.58
CA ASP A 86 11.57 -7.75 9.45
C ASP A 86 12.83 -7.67 8.59
N VAL A 87 13.61 -6.59 8.69
CA VAL A 87 14.85 -6.46 7.92
C VAL A 87 16.01 -7.25 8.53
N SER A 88 15.95 -7.56 9.83
CA SER A 88 17.00 -8.28 10.56
C SER A 88 17.05 -9.77 10.23
N MET A 89 15.89 -10.33 9.84
CA MET A 89 15.77 -11.73 9.47
C MET A 89 16.01 -11.98 7.97
N LYS A 90 16.40 -10.95 7.21
CA LYS A 90 16.63 -11.06 5.77
C LYS A 90 17.70 -12.13 5.49
N PRO A 91 17.39 -13.18 4.72
CA PRO A 91 18.37 -14.19 4.40
C PRO A 91 19.55 -13.56 3.65
N ALA A 92 20.76 -14.06 3.92
CA ALA A 92 21.92 -13.69 3.13
C ALA A 92 21.61 -13.93 1.65
N ARG A 93 21.85 -12.91 0.82
CA ARG A 93 21.66 -13.01 -0.63
C ARG A 93 22.44 -14.24 -1.10
N SER A 94 21.76 -15.27 -1.59
CA SER A 94 22.47 -16.28 -2.35
C SER A 94 23.04 -15.55 -3.56
N GLU A 95 24.34 -15.71 -3.80
CA GLU A 95 24.93 -15.28 -5.06
C GLU A 95 24.35 -16.18 -6.17
N ILE A 96 23.10 -15.91 -6.55
CA ILE A 96 22.60 -16.32 -7.86
C ILE A 96 23.56 -15.66 -8.83
N GLY A 97 24.37 -16.47 -9.51
CA GLY A 97 25.49 -16.04 -10.34
C GLY A 97 25.11 -14.78 -11.10
N SER A 98 25.69 -13.66 -10.67
CA SER A 98 25.54 -12.39 -11.37
C SER A 98 26.38 -12.51 -12.63
N GLU A 99 25.88 -13.23 -13.64
CA GLU A 99 26.28 -12.90 -15.00
C GLU A 99 26.00 -11.42 -15.15
N SER A 100 27.07 -10.66 -15.36
CA SER A 100 26.99 -9.22 -15.53
C SER A 100 26.11 -8.97 -16.74
N ILE A 101 24.81 -8.71 -16.50
CA ILE A 101 23.91 -8.25 -17.54
C ILE A 101 24.52 -6.92 -17.96
N LYS A 102 25.25 -6.93 -19.08
CA LYS A 102 25.71 -5.70 -19.71
C LYS A 102 24.44 -4.89 -19.91
N PRO A 103 24.32 -3.68 -19.34
CA PRO A 103 23.13 -2.89 -19.53
C PRO A 103 22.96 -2.74 -21.05
N GLN A 104 21.92 -3.37 -21.59
CA GLN A 104 21.45 -3.01 -22.92
C GLN A 104 21.14 -1.52 -22.83
N VAL A 105 21.69 -0.75 -23.76
CA VAL A 105 21.66 0.71 -23.87
C VAL A 105 20.58 1.31 -22.98
N ALA A 106 20.99 2.05 -21.94
CA ALA A 106 20.07 2.68 -21.00
C ALA A 106 18.96 3.38 -21.79
N GLN A 107 17.72 2.94 -21.58
CA GLN A 107 16.56 3.54 -22.22
C GLN A 107 16.56 5.03 -21.87
N THR A 108 16.76 5.90 -22.86
CA THR A 108 16.80 7.34 -22.63
C THR A 108 15.36 7.85 -22.52
N GLY A 109 14.93 8.23 -21.32
CA GLY A 109 13.60 8.82 -21.09
C GLY A 109 12.89 8.30 -19.85
N SER A 110 11.67 8.76 -19.65
CA SER A 110 10.75 8.21 -18.65
C SER A 110 10.16 6.90 -19.19
N VAL A 111 10.14 5.87 -18.35
CA VAL A 111 9.56 4.57 -18.66
C VAL A 111 8.36 4.36 -17.74
N ASP A 112 7.19 4.08 -18.32
CA ASP A 112 5.98 3.69 -17.61
C ASP A 112 5.49 2.36 -18.16
N TRP A 113 5.48 1.35 -17.30
CA TRP A 113 5.01 0.01 -17.64
C TRP A 113 3.52 -0.19 -17.31
N SER A 114 2.89 0.80 -16.67
CA SER A 114 1.52 0.71 -16.17
C SER A 114 0.54 0.45 -17.31
N GLY A 115 -0.23 -0.62 -17.20
CA GLY A 115 -1.17 -1.06 -18.23
C GLY A 115 -0.53 -1.67 -19.48
N VAL A 116 0.80 -1.80 -19.51
CA VAL A 116 1.55 -2.40 -20.64
C VAL A 116 2.21 -3.72 -20.23
N LEU A 117 3.00 -3.69 -19.15
CA LEU A 117 3.70 -4.86 -18.58
C LEU A 117 3.36 -5.03 -17.09
N THR A 118 2.13 -4.69 -16.69
CA THR A 118 1.66 -4.80 -15.30
C THR A 118 0.24 -5.36 -15.28
N THR A 119 -0.06 -6.23 -14.31
CA THR A 119 -1.44 -6.66 -14.05
C THR A 119 -2.22 -5.56 -13.31
N PRO A 120 -3.56 -5.68 -13.17
CA PRO A 120 -4.33 -4.80 -12.30
C PRO A 120 -3.78 -4.76 -10.86
N VAL A 121 -3.93 -3.60 -10.21
CA VAL A 121 -3.56 -3.40 -8.81
C VAL A 121 -4.35 -4.37 -7.92
N LYS A 122 -3.65 -5.02 -7.00
CA LYS A 122 -4.23 -5.99 -6.06
C LYS A 122 -4.26 -5.43 -4.63
N ASP A 123 -4.85 -6.19 -3.70
CA ASP A 123 -4.98 -5.81 -2.29
C ASP A 123 -4.54 -6.94 -1.36
N GLN A 124 -3.51 -6.72 -0.56
CA GLN A 124 -3.03 -7.70 0.45
C GLN A 124 -4.00 -7.89 1.63
N GLY A 125 -5.00 -7.02 1.77
CA GLY A 125 -5.94 -7.07 2.89
C GLY A 125 -5.23 -6.84 4.22
N TYR A 126 -5.55 -7.64 5.24
CA TYR A 126 -4.96 -7.55 6.59
C TYR A 126 -3.76 -8.48 6.80
N CYS A 127 -3.30 -9.14 5.75
CA CYS A 127 -2.17 -10.06 5.80
C CYS A 127 -0.88 -9.30 5.46
N GLY A 128 0.18 -9.51 6.24
CA GLY A 128 1.53 -8.98 5.96
C GLY A 128 2.24 -9.69 4.81
N SER A 129 1.56 -9.88 3.68
CA SER A 129 2.01 -10.63 2.51
C SER A 129 2.54 -9.75 1.38
N CYS A 130 2.84 -8.48 1.62
CA CYS A 130 3.38 -7.56 0.60
C CYS A 130 4.59 -8.12 -0.16
N TRP A 131 5.43 -8.93 0.51
CA TRP A 131 6.56 -9.64 -0.07
C TRP A 131 6.15 -10.64 -1.16
N ALA A 132 5.04 -11.34 -0.98
CA ALA A 132 4.49 -12.30 -1.94
C ALA A 132 3.82 -11.59 -3.13
N PHE A 133 3.17 -10.46 -2.90
CA PHE A 133 2.64 -9.60 -3.97
C PHE A 133 3.78 -9.06 -4.83
N SER A 134 4.83 -8.51 -4.21
CA SER A 134 6.04 -8.05 -4.91
C SER A 134 6.68 -9.17 -5.76
N ALA A 135 6.82 -10.38 -5.21
CA ALA A 135 7.37 -11.52 -5.94
C ALA A 135 6.49 -11.95 -7.13
N THR A 136 5.18 -12.11 -6.91
CA THR A 136 4.25 -12.53 -7.97
C THR A 136 4.16 -11.50 -9.09
N GLU A 137 4.02 -10.21 -8.77
CA GLU A 137 3.87 -9.14 -9.75
C GLU A 137 5.12 -8.95 -10.63
N GLN A 138 6.31 -9.20 -10.07
CA GLN A 138 7.53 -9.23 -10.87
C GLN A 138 7.52 -10.38 -11.88
N ILE A 139 7.11 -11.59 -11.47
CA ILE A 139 7.02 -12.76 -12.36
C ILE A 139 5.97 -12.54 -13.45
N GLU A 140 4.83 -11.93 -13.12
CA GLU A 140 3.81 -11.57 -14.10
C GLU A 140 4.36 -10.59 -15.14
N SER A 141 5.04 -9.54 -14.69
CA SER A 141 5.66 -8.53 -15.56
C SER A 141 6.70 -9.15 -16.50
N ASP A 142 7.54 -10.06 -15.98
CA ASP A 142 8.51 -10.80 -16.80
C ASP A 142 7.84 -11.78 -17.77
N SER A 143 6.72 -12.40 -17.38
CA SER A 143 5.94 -13.27 -18.27
C SER A 143 5.33 -12.48 -19.43
N MET A 144 4.77 -11.30 -19.17
CA MET A 144 4.29 -10.39 -20.22
C MET A 144 5.42 -9.98 -21.16
N ARG A 145 6.58 -9.64 -20.60
CA ARG A 145 7.74 -9.17 -21.37
C ARG A 145 8.39 -10.25 -22.23
N THR A 146 8.50 -11.47 -21.72
CA THR A 146 9.30 -12.54 -22.35
C THR A 146 8.47 -13.58 -23.08
N LEU A 147 7.26 -13.87 -22.59
CA LEU A 147 6.36 -14.88 -23.14
C LEU A 147 5.15 -14.27 -23.85
N GLY A 148 4.87 -12.98 -23.63
CA GLY A 148 3.68 -12.32 -24.16
C GLY A 148 2.39 -12.75 -23.47
N THR A 149 2.47 -13.24 -22.23
CA THR A 149 1.33 -13.76 -21.45
C THR A 149 1.01 -12.87 -20.26
N ASP A 150 -0.27 -12.60 -20.02
CA ASP A 150 -0.81 -11.72 -18.98
C ASP A 150 -1.38 -12.49 -17.77
N TYR A 151 -0.68 -13.55 -17.35
CA TYR A 151 -1.11 -14.35 -16.21
C TYR A 151 -1.30 -13.47 -14.96
N ILE A 152 -2.40 -13.69 -14.26
CA ILE A 152 -2.61 -13.19 -12.90
C ILE A 152 -2.28 -14.35 -11.96
N LEU A 153 -1.12 -14.29 -11.33
CA LEU A 153 -0.61 -15.29 -10.42
C LEU A 153 -1.25 -15.15 -9.04
N SER A 154 -1.07 -16.18 -8.20
CA SER A 154 -1.62 -16.25 -6.85
C SER A 154 -0.58 -15.86 -5.80
N PRO A 155 -0.66 -14.67 -5.18
CA PRO A 155 0.17 -14.32 -4.03
C PRO A 155 -0.09 -15.26 -2.85
N GLU A 156 -1.29 -15.82 -2.75
CA GLU A 156 -1.67 -16.77 -1.69
C GLU A 156 -0.85 -18.06 -1.77
N GLN A 157 -0.56 -18.55 -2.98
CA GLN A 157 0.28 -19.74 -3.16
C GLN A 157 1.68 -19.51 -2.59
N ILE A 158 2.28 -18.35 -2.87
CA ILE A 158 3.60 -18.00 -2.32
C ILE A 158 3.51 -17.84 -0.80
N THR A 159 2.47 -17.14 -0.32
CA THR A 159 2.23 -16.90 1.11
C THR A 159 2.09 -18.19 1.91
N GLN A 160 1.44 -19.21 1.36
CA GLN A 160 1.19 -20.49 2.03
C GLN A 160 2.31 -21.51 1.87
N CYS A 161 3.04 -21.49 0.74
CA CYS A 161 3.97 -22.57 0.39
C CYS A 161 5.45 -22.24 0.63
N ASP A 162 5.83 -20.97 0.74
CA ASP A 162 7.22 -20.61 1.05
C ASP A 162 7.54 -20.93 2.52
N THR A 163 8.35 -21.97 2.72
CA THR A 163 8.76 -22.45 4.05
C THR A 163 9.86 -21.61 4.70
N LYS A 164 10.42 -20.62 3.99
CA LYS A 164 11.42 -19.69 4.51
C LYS A 164 10.84 -18.34 4.92
N ALA A 165 9.64 -18.02 4.46
CA ALA A 165 8.89 -16.85 4.88
C ALA A 165 7.95 -17.17 6.05
N PHE A 166 7.27 -16.15 6.57
CA PHE A 166 6.37 -16.24 7.72
C PHE A 166 4.90 -16.02 7.34
N GLY A 167 4.54 -16.26 6.07
CA GLY A 167 3.20 -16.02 5.55
C GLY A 167 2.77 -14.56 5.78
N CYS A 168 1.66 -14.37 6.51
CA CYS A 168 1.18 -13.05 6.91
C CYS A 168 2.06 -12.35 7.97
N GLY A 169 3.01 -13.05 8.59
CA GLY A 169 3.99 -12.48 9.49
C GLY A 169 5.15 -11.75 8.79
N GLY A 170 5.19 -11.78 7.45
CA GLY A 170 6.23 -11.13 6.65
C GLY A 170 7.13 -12.11 5.89
N GLY A 171 8.00 -11.56 5.05
CA GLY A 171 8.90 -12.31 4.18
C GLY A 171 9.72 -11.37 3.29
N TRP A 172 10.44 -11.95 2.32
CA TRP A 172 11.30 -11.21 1.40
C TRP A 172 11.08 -11.69 -0.03
N THR A 173 11.17 -10.75 -0.98
CA THR A 173 11.21 -11.02 -2.42
C THR A 173 12.61 -11.43 -2.87
#